data_AF-A0A7W5QA39-F1
#
_entry.id   AF-A0A7W5QA39-F1
#
_cell.length_a   1.000
_cell.length_b   1.000
_cell.length_c   1.000
_cell.angle_alpha   90.00
_cell.angle_beta   90.00
_cell.angle_gamma   90.00
#
_symmetry.space_group_name_H-M   'P 1'
#
loop_
_entity.id
_entity.type
_entity.pdbx_description
1 polymer ?
#
loop_
_entity_poly.entity_id
_entity_poly.type
_entity_poly.pdbx_seq_one_letter_code
_entity_poly.pdbx_strand_id
1 'polypeptide(L)'
;MNDILRAQIETPMSKNDPRGVKLENIPLPPQSMWTELDNSAATTAAPVLAESPAPEVQAQPATYFGKMRERSIPLQYPVAIGGHEITTITIRRLTLGEAQDLLEKSRGRTLMLMEIYAEMTGLSEVELRSLDDEDGTIVIEAAYDFLPPRFKADDALPAN
;
A
#
# COMPACT_ATOMS: atom_id res chain seq x y z
N MET A 1 42.40 33.28 31.26
CA MET A 1 42.81 33.05 29.87
C MET A 1 41.75 32.12 29.29
N ASN A 2 40.77 32.66 28.55
CA ASN A 2 39.71 31.87 27.91
C ASN A 2 40.12 31.60 26.47
N ASP A 3 40.53 30.37 26.18
CA ASP A 3 40.80 29.93 24.81
C ASP A 3 39.46 29.74 24.08
N ILE A 4 39.20 30.61 23.09
CA ILE A 4 38.02 30.51 22.23
C ILE A 4 38.29 29.39 21.24
N LEU A 5 37.70 28.22 21.47
CA LEU A 5 37.74 27.11 20.52
C LEU A 5 37.01 27.52 19.22
N ARG A 6 37.68 27.33 18.09
CA ARG A 6 37.17 27.67 16.76
C ARG A 6 36.98 26.39 15.95
N ALA A 7 35.82 26.24 15.34
CA ALA A 7 35.58 25.18 14.36
C ALA A 7 35.79 25.75 12.95
N GLN A 8 36.55 25.02 12.14
CA GLN A 8 36.86 25.39 10.75
C GLN A 8 35.86 24.66 9.85
N ILE A 9 35.07 25.41 9.08
CA ILE A 9 34.13 24.82 8.11
C ILE A 9 34.59 25.11 6.69
N GLU A 10 34.56 24.07 5.86
CA GLU A 10 34.94 24.09 4.45
C GLU A 10 33.66 24.10 3.60
N THR A 11 33.31 25.26 3.02
CA THR A 11 32.15 25.35 2.12
C THR A 11 32.62 25.51 0.67
N PRO A 12 32.29 24.58 -0.25
CA PRO A 12 32.63 24.71 -1.66
C PRO A 12 31.78 25.82 -2.31
N MET A 13 32.44 26.79 -2.97
CA MET A 13 31.74 27.97 -3.50
C MET A 13 31.02 27.76 -4.83
N SER A 14 31.17 26.61 -5.51
CA SER A 14 30.48 26.36 -6.78
C SER A 14 30.22 24.87 -7.02
N LYS A 15 29.08 24.57 -7.67
CA LYS A 15 28.59 23.21 -7.90
C LYS A 15 29.45 22.38 -8.86
N ASN A 16 30.31 23.01 -9.69
CA ASN A 16 31.09 22.34 -10.73
C ASN A 16 32.62 22.47 -10.60
N ASP A 17 33.16 23.03 -9.51
CA ASP A 17 34.60 22.99 -9.24
C ASP A 17 34.89 22.67 -7.76
N PRO A 18 35.27 21.41 -7.45
CA PRO A 18 35.41 20.93 -6.07
C PRO A 18 36.67 21.44 -5.35
N ARG A 19 37.52 22.28 -5.98
CA ARG A 19 38.77 22.78 -5.35
C ARG A 19 38.67 24.23 -4.83
N GLY A 20 37.58 24.94 -5.13
CA GLY A 20 37.34 26.31 -4.65
C GLY A 20 36.57 26.32 -3.33
N VAL A 21 37.27 26.13 -2.21
CA VAL A 21 36.66 26.05 -0.87
C VAL A 21 36.92 27.34 -0.07
N LYS A 22 35.87 27.92 0.50
CA LYS A 22 35.97 29.06 1.43
C LYS A 22 36.03 28.52 2.86
N LEU A 23 37.10 28.88 3.57
CA LEU A 23 37.33 28.52 4.97
C LEU A 23 36.79 29.64 5.86
N GLU A 24 35.71 29.37 6.59
CA GLU A 24 35.14 30.31 7.55
C GLU A 24 35.23 29.76 8.97
N ASN A 25 35.65 30.61 9.92
CA ASN A 25 35.85 30.24 11.31
C ASN A 25 34.67 30.74 12.14
N ILE A 26 33.86 29.81 12.64
CA ILE A 26 32.72 30.14 13.51
C ILE A 26 33.19 29.98 14.97
N PRO A 27 32.95 30.99 15.84
CA PRO A 27 33.24 30.85 17.26
C PRO A 27 32.29 29.81 17.87
N LEU A 28 32.85 28.79 18.52
CA LEU A 28 32.03 27.83 19.26
C LEU A 28 31.42 28.52 20.49
N PRO A 29 30.18 28.14 20.88
CA PRO A 29 29.58 28.63 22.11
C PRO A 29 30.47 28.25 23.31
N PRO A 30 30.53 29.11 24.35
CA PRO A 30 31.41 28.90 25.49
C PRO A 30 31.13 27.55 26.17
N GLN A 31 32.20 26.82 26.49
CA GLN A 31 32.16 25.46 27.05
C GLN A 31 31.28 25.32 28.31
N SER A 32 31.02 26.42 29.02
CA SER A 32 30.08 26.47 30.15
C SER A 32 28.68 25.93 29.79
N MET A 33 28.23 26.13 28.55
CA MET A 33 26.93 25.62 28.05
C MET A 33 26.96 24.14 27.63
N TRP A 34 28.13 23.47 27.64
CA TRP A 34 28.24 22.06 27.25
C TRP A 34 27.98 21.12 28.43
N THR A 35 28.20 21.61 29.65
CA THR A 35 27.96 20.89 30.90
C THR A 35 26.47 20.56 31.14
N GLU A 36 25.54 21.32 30.56
CA GLU A 36 24.09 21.05 30.65
C GLU A 36 23.60 19.96 29.70
N LEU A 37 24.46 19.47 28.80
CA LEU A 37 24.18 18.40 27.84
C LEU A 37 24.86 17.07 28.25
N ASP A 38 25.34 16.97 29.49
CA ASP A 38 26.00 15.79 30.02
C ASP A 38 24.98 14.67 30.33
N ASN A 39 24.73 13.81 29.33
CA ASN A 39 23.90 12.60 29.47
C ASN A 39 24.61 11.48 30.24
N SER A 40 25.74 11.74 30.92
CA SER A 40 26.50 10.74 31.69
C SER A 40 25.88 10.42 33.05
N ALA A 41 24.86 11.17 33.49
CA ALA A 41 24.05 10.77 34.63
C ALA A 41 23.22 9.54 34.25
N ALA A 42 23.66 8.38 34.75
CA ALA A 42 22.97 7.12 34.65
C ALA A 42 21.49 7.28 35.03
N THR A 43 20.63 7.42 34.03
CA THR A 43 19.25 6.96 34.13
C THR A 43 19.36 5.46 34.39
N THR A 44 19.10 5.09 35.64
CA THR A 44 18.78 3.73 36.06
C THR A 44 18.08 3.04 34.91
N ALA A 45 18.70 1.99 34.37
CA ALA A 45 18.04 1.11 33.42
C ALA A 45 16.84 0.50 34.15
N ALA A 46 15.68 1.17 34.02
CA ALA A 46 14.42 0.48 34.08
C ALA A 46 14.52 -0.71 33.12
N PRO A 47 13.92 -1.87 33.44
CA PRO A 47 13.92 -2.98 32.51
C PRO A 47 13.47 -2.42 31.17
N VAL A 48 14.34 -2.53 30.16
CA VAL A 48 13.97 -2.28 28.77
C VAL A 48 12.90 -3.32 28.47
N LEU A 49 11.65 -2.97 28.76
CA LEU A 49 10.51 -3.43 28.01
C LEU A 49 10.91 -3.16 26.58
N ALA A 50 11.28 -4.23 25.88
CA ALA A 50 11.58 -4.22 24.47
C ALA A 50 10.57 -3.27 23.83
N GLU A 51 11.08 -2.18 23.26
CA GLU A 51 10.26 -1.25 22.51
C GLU A 51 9.62 -2.11 21.44
N SER A 52 8.35 -2.46 21.67
CA SER A 52 7.56 -3.17 20.68
C SER A 52 7.68 -2.33 19.43
N PRO A 53 8.01 -2.92 18.27
CA PRO A 53 8.11 -2.17 17.03
C PRO A 53 6.87 -1.29 16.96
N ALA A 54 7.10 0.03 16.83
CA ALA A 54 6.05 1.02 16.74
C ALA A 54 4.97 0.43 15.82
N PRO A 55 3.70 0.36 16.26
CA PRO A 55 2.67 -0.30 15.49
C PRO A 55 2.73 0.28 14.09
N GLU A 56 3.04 -0.56 13.10
CA GLU A 56 2.94 -0.19 11.70
C GLU A 56 1.58 0.49 11.57
N VAL A 57 1.59 1.79 11.28
CA VAL A 57 0.35 2.55 11.12
C VAL A 57 -0.34 1.90 9.93
N GLN A 58 -1.24 0.97 10.20
CA GLN A 58 -2.00 0.28 9.19
C GLN A 58 -2.75 1.38 8.44
N ALA A 59 -2.29 1.67 7.23
CA ALA A 59 -2.90 2.69 6.40
C ALA A 59 -4.37 2.29 6.22
N GLN A 60 -5.27 3.13 6.74
CA GLN A 60 -6.70 2.84 6.64
C GLN A 60 -7.09 2.81 5.16
N PRO A 61 -7.93 1.86 4.73
CA PRO A 61 -8.37 1.80 3.35
C PRO A 61 -9.10 3.11 2.99
N ALA A 62 -8.73 3.70 1.86
CA ALA A 62 -9.33 4.95 1.41
C ALA A 62 -10.85 4.77 1.20
N THR A 63 -11.65 5.65 1.78
CA THR A 63 -13.09 5.72 1.51
C THR A 63 -13.34 6.56 0.27
N TYR A 64 -14.06 6.00 -0.70
CA TYR A 64 -14.39 6.68 -1.95
C TYR A 64 -15.82 7.20 -1.90
N PHE A 65 -16.02 8.47 -2.23
CA PHE A 65 -17.34 9.10 -2.35
C PHE A 65 -17.60 9.44 -3.83
N GLY A 66 -18.80 9.17 -4.36
CA GLY A 66 -19.16 9.47 -5.75
C GLY A 66 -19.82 8.31 -6.50
N LYS A 67 -19.49 8.12 -7.79
CA LYS A 67 -20.05 7.04 -8.63
C LYS A 67 -19.89 5.68 -7.94
N MET A 68 -20.95 4.87 -7.99
CA MET A 68 -20.98 3.52 -7.46
C MET A 68 -19.79 2.70 -8.01
N ARG A 69 -18.81 2.45 -7.14
CA ARG A 69 -17.74 1.46 -7.36
C ARG A 69 -18.21 0.03 -7.11
N GLU A 70 -19.49 -0.12 -6.81
CA GLU A 70 -20.11 -1.33 -6.33
C GLU A 70 -21.47 -1.51 -7.00
N ARG A 71 -21.77 -2.74 -7.41
CA ARG A 71 -23.05 -3.12 -8.02
C ARG A 71 -23.54 -4.39 -7.37
N SER A 72 -24.72 -4.35 -6.78
CA SER A 72 -25.40 -5.53 -6.26
C SER A 72 -26.30 -6.13 -7.33
N ILE A 73 -26.20 -7.44 -7.52
CA ILE A 73 -26.99 -8.22 -8.47
C ILE A 73 -27.77 -9.26 -7.66
N PRO A 74 -29.10 -9.17 -7.62
CA PRO A 74 -29.92 -10.21 -7.02
C PRO A 74 -29.85 -11.48 -7.88
N LEU A 75 -29.64 -12.63 -7.25
CA LEU A 75 -29.62 -13.92 -7.94
C LEU A 75 -31.04 -14.39 -8.22
N GLN A 76 -31.25 -14.94 -9.42
CA GLN A 76 -32.52 -15.59 -9.76
C GLN A 76 -32.65 -16.95 -9.07
N TYR A 77 -31.53 -17.63 -8.89
CA TYR A 77 -31.42 -18.92 -8.21
C TYR A 77 -30.52 -18.77 -6.97
N PRO A 78 -31.11 -18.48 -5.79
CA PRO A 78 -30.36 -18.45 -4.55
C PRO A 78 -29.62 -19.76 -4.31
N VAL A 79 -28.36 -19.66 -3.93
CA VAL A 79 -27.49 -20.81 -3.69
C VAL A 79 -27.08 -20.88 -2.23
N ALA A 80 -27.09 -22.07 -1.65
CA ALA A 80 -26.59 -22.31 -0.31
C ALA A 80 -25.15 -22.82 -0.39
N ILE A 81 -24.17 -21.98 -0.05
CA ILE A 81 -22.75 -22.35 -0.05
C ILE A 81 -22.21 -22.23 1.37
N GLY A 82 -21.55 -23.29 1.87
CA GLY A 82 -21.02 -23.30 3.23
C GLY A 82 -22.08 -23.16 4.33
N GLY A 83 -23.36 -23.46 4.04
CA GLY A 83 -24.48 -23.26 4.98
C GLY A 83 -25.03 -21.83 5.02
N HIS A 84 -24.54 -20.93 4.15
CA HIS A 84 -25.05 -19.58 3.99
C HIS A 84 -25.82 -19.47 2.68
N GLU A 85 -27.02 -18.91 2.75
CA GLU A 85 -27.83 -18.61 1.57
C GLU A 85 -27.34 -17.29 0.95
N ILE A 86 -26.91 -17.37 -0.30
CA ILE A 86 -26.51 -16.23 -1.10
C ILE A 86 -27.67 -15.91 -2.02
N THR A 87 -28.30 -14.76 -1.81
CA THR A 87 -29.42 -14.24 -2.61
C THR A 87 -29.02 -13.03 -3.45
N THR A 88 -27.91 -12.38 -3.12
CA THR A 88 -27.42 -11.18 -3.80
C THR A 88 -25.90 -11.21 -3.79
N ILE A 89 -25.30 -11.01 -4.96
CA ILE A 89 -23.85 -10.88 -5.10
C ILE A 89 -23.54 -9.41 -5.31
N THR A 90 -22.53 -8.93 -4.60
CA THR A 90 -22.09 -7.55 -4.72
C THR A 90 -20.71 -7.49 -5.35
N ILE A 91 -20.62 -6.83 -6.49
CA ILE A 91 -19.41 -6.69 -7.30
C ILE A 91 -18.80 -5.34 -7.00
N ARG A 92 -17.55 -5.32 -6.53
CA ARG A 92 -16.81 -4.08 -6.25
C ARG A 92 -15.60 -3.94 -7.16
N ARG A 93 -15.30 -2.69 -7.55
CA ARG A 93 -14.09 -2.37 -8.31
C ARG A 93 -12.87 -2.40 -7.40
N LEU A 94 -11.89 -3.25 -7.71
CA LEU A 94 -10.61 -3.28 -7.00
C LEU A 94 -9.89 -1.94 -7.03
N THR A 95 -9.32 -1.56 -5.89
CA THR A 95 -8.41 -0.41 -5.77
C THR A 95 -7.05 -0.71 -6.42
N LEU A 96 -6.21 0.33 -6.57
CA LEU A 96 -4.86 0.14 -7.11
C LEU A 96 -4.07 -0.87 -6.26
N GLY A 97 -4.13 -0.72 -4.94
CA GLY A 97 -3.47 -1.58 -3.95
C GLY A 97 -3.96 -3.01 -4.02
N GLU A 98 -5.27 -3.26 -3.93
CA GLU A 98 -5.81 -4.64 -3.95
C GLU A 98 -5.44 -5.39 -5.24
N ALA A 99 -5.44 -4.69 -6.37
CA ALA A 99 -5.01 -5.29 -7.63
C ALA A 99 -3.49 -5.48 -7.74
N GLN A 100 -2.68 -4.67 -7.03
CA GLN A 100 -1.25 -4.95 -6.88
C GLN A 100 -1.05 -6.16 -5.97
N ASP A 101 -1.73 -6.23 -4.83
CA ASP A 101 -1.67 -7.36 -3.90
C ASP A 101 -2.06 -8.68 -4.61
N LEU A 102 -3.09 -8.65 -5.45
CA LEU A 102 -3.51 -9.79 -6.26
C LEU A 102 -2.43 -10.20 -7.29
N LEU A 103 -1.76 -9.22 -7.92
CA LEU A 103 -0.64 -9.48 -8.82
C LEU A 103 0.58 -10.02 -8.07
N GLU A 104 0.81 -9.57 -6.84
CA GLU A 104 1.89 -10.07 -5.98
C GLU A 104 1.63 -11.51 -5.52
N LYS A 105 0.40 -11.81 -5.11
CA LYS A 105 -0.06 -13.18 -4.78
C LYS A 105 0.09 -14.16 -5.95
N SER A 106 0.05 -13.65 -7.18
CA SER A 106 0.23 -14.44 -8.40
C SER A 106 1.66 -14.41 -8.95
N ARG A 107 2.65 -13.82 -8.25
CA ARG A 107 4.05 -13.84 -8.69
C ARG A 107 4.51 -15.28 -8.96
N GLY A 108 4.89 -15.55 -10.20
CA GLY A 108 5.33 -16.87 -10.66
C GLY A 108 4.25 -17.73 -11.34
N ARG A 109 3.00 -17.23 -11.44
CA ARG A 109 1.92 -17.88 -12.19
C ARG A 109 1.10 -16.87 -12.98
N THR A 110 0.38 -17.35 -14.00
CA THR A 110 -0.59 -16.52 -14.72
C THR A 110 -1.81 -16.30 -13.82
N LEU A 111 -2.16 -15.04 -13.60
CA LEU A 111 -3.40 -14.67 -12.90
C LEU A 111 -4.59 -14.96 -13.81
N MET A 112 -5.53 -15.76 -13.34
CA MET A 112 -6.73 -16.12 -14.11
C MET A 112 -7.83 -15.08 -13.90
N LEU A 113 -8.65 -14.82 -14.94
CA LEU A 113 -9.77 -13.87 -14.84
C LEU A 113 -10.73 -14.21 -13.69
N MET A 114 -10.99 -15.50 -13.48
CA MET A 114 -11.86 -15.98 -12.40
C MET A 114 -11.33 -15.64 -11.00
N GLU A 115 -10.01 -15.52 -10.82
CA GLU A 115 -9.42 -15.10 -9.56
C GLU A 115 -9.65 -13.62 -9.29
N ILE A 116 -9.64 -12.81 -10.35
CA ILE A 116 -9.95 -11.39 -10.27
C ILE A 116 -11.44 -11.22 -9.93
N TYR A 117 -12.32 -11.99 -10.56
CA TYR A 117 -13.76 -11.97 -10.27
C TYR A 117 -14.07 -12.43 -8.86
N ALA A 118 -13.34 -13.43 -8.36
CA ALA A 118 -13.44 -13.88 -6.97
C ALA A 118 -13.10 -12.73 -6.00
N GLU A 119 -11.99 -12.03 -6.21
CA GLU A 119 -11.59 -10.88 -5.37
C GLU A 119 -12.59 -9.71 -5.46
N MET A 120 -13.23 -9.52 -6.62
CA MET A 120 -14.23 -8.47 -6.86
C MET A 120 -15.60 -8.77 -6.25
N THR A 121 -16.01 -10.04 -6.18
CA THR A 121 -17.30 -10.45 -5.60
C THR A 121 -17.18 -10.82 -4.13
N GLY A 122 -15.96 -11.08 -3.65
CA GLY A 122 -15.72 -11.65 -2.33
C GLY A 122 -16.05 -13.14 -2.24
N LEU A 123 -16.41 -13.78 -3.34
CA LEU A 123 -16.65 -15.22 -3.44
C LEU A 123 -15.40 -15.94 -3.94
N SER A 124 -15.22 -17.19 -3.56
CA SER A 124 -14.17 -18.06 -4.11
C SER A 124 -14.48 -18.45 -5.57
N GLU A 125 -13.46 -18.91 -6.29
CA GLU A 125 -13.66 -19.46 -7.65
C GLU A 125 -14.65 -20.64 -7.67
N VAL A 126 -14.64 -21.46 -6.61
CA VAL A 126 -15.52 -22.63 -6.51
C VAL A 126 -16.97 -22.17 -6.34
N GLU A 127 -17.19 -21.14 -5.51
CA GLU A 127 -18.50 -20.54 -5.31
C GLU A 127 -19.03 -19.91 -6.60
N LEU A 128 -18.20 -19.15 -7.31
CA LEU A 128 -18.57 -18.56 -8.60
C LEU A 128 -18.90 -19.62 -9.66
N ARG A 129 -18.16 -20.73 -9.71
CA ARG A 129 -18.43 -21.84 -10.63
C ARG A 129 -19.65 -22.69 -10.23
N SER A 130 -20.12 -22.56 -8.99
CA SER A 130 -21.30 -23.27 -8.49
C SER A 130 -22.61 -22.50 -8.68
N LEU A 131 -22.53 -21.24 -9.13
CA LEU A 131 -23.71 -20.47 -9.51
C LEU A 131 -24.42 -21.14 -10.69
N ASP A 132 -25.73 -20.90 -10.78
CA ASP A 132 -26.49 -21.25 -11.98
C ASP A 132 -25.86 -20.58 -13.22
N ASP A 133 -25.98 -21.20 -14.39
CA ASP A 133 -25.33 -20.73 -15.62
C ASP A 133 -25.80 -19.31 -16.03
N GLU A 134 -27.09 -19.01 -15.84
CA GLU A 134 -27.65 -17.68 -16.16
C GLU A 134 -27.13 -16.62 -15.17
N ASP A 135 -27.20 -16.91 -13.88
CA ASP A 135 -26.72 -16.00 -12.83
C ASP A 135 -25.20 -15.80 -12.90
N GLY A 136 -24.46 -16.88 -13.13
CA GLY A 136 -23.01 -16.87 -13.31
C GLY A 136 -22.60 -15.98 -14.49
N THR A 137 -23.29 -16.10 -15.63
CA THR A 137 -23.04 -15.26 -16.81
C THR A 137 -23.27 -13.78 -16.50
N ILE A 138 -24.38 -13.44 -15.85
CA ILE A 138 -24.72 -12.05 -15.48
C ILE A 138 -23.66 -11.45 -14.53
N VAL A 139 -23.23 -12.23 -13.54
CA VAL A 139 -22.23 -11.82 -12.56
C VAL A 139 -20.87 -11.61 -13.23
N ILE A 140 -20.45 -12.50 -14.13
CA ILE A 140 -19.19 -12.40 -14.86
C ILE A 140 -19.20 -11.18 -15.80
N GLU A 141 -20.29 -10.95 -16.54
CA GLU A 141 -20.41 -9.79 -17.44
C GLU A 141 -20.33 -8.48 -16.65
N ALA A 142 -21.04 -8.39 -15.53
CA ALA A 142 -20.97 -7.23 -14.66
C ALA A 142 -19.58 -7.07 -14.01
N ALA A 143 -18.91 -8.17 -13.64
CA ALA A 143 -17.55 -8.12 -13.10
C ALA A 143 -16.54 -7.67 -14.16
N TYR A 144 -16.71 -8.08 -15.42
CA TYR A 144 -15.87 -7.64 -16.54
C TYR A 144 -16.02 -6.13 -16.81
N ASP A 145 -17.22 -5.56 -16.69
CA ASP A 145 -17.40 -4.11 -16.83
C ASP A 145 -16.59 -3.32 -15.78
N PHE A 146 -16.58 -3.83 -14.54
CA PHE A 146 -15.87 -3.22 -13.41
C PHE A 146 -14.35 -3.44 -13.44
N LEU A 147 -13.87 -4.34 -14.29
CA LEU A 147 -12.46 -4.70 -14.38
C LEU A 147 -11.58 -3.47 -14.70
N PRO A 148 -10.46 -3.25 -13.98
CA PRO A 148 -9.50 -2.20 -14.34
C PRO A 148 -8.95 -2.39 -15.76
N PRO A 149 -8.72 -1.32 -16.55
CA PRO A 149 -8.28 -1.44 -17.95
C PRO A 149 -7.05 -2.32 -18.15
N ARG A 150 -6.11 -2.33 -17.21
CA ARG A 150 -4.90 -3.17 -17.22
C ARG A 150 -5.15 -4.69 -17.25
N PHE A 151 -6.33 -5.14 -16.83
CA PHE A 151 -6.71 -6.55 -16.81
C PHE A 151 -7.69 -6.91 -17.92
N LYS A 152 -8.27 -5.91 -18.61
CA LYS A 152 -9.07 -6.18 -19.79
C LYS A 152 -8.04 -6.63 -20.83
N ALA A 153 -8.03 -7.92 -21.13
CA ALA A 153 -7.28 -8.43 -22.28
C ALA A 153 -7.66 -7.53 -23.45
N ASP A 154 -6.65 -7.03 -24.16
CA ASP A 154 -6.86 -6.23 -25.36
C ASP A 154 -7.85 -6.99 -26.24
N ASP A 155 -9.06 -6.47 -26.41
CA ASP A 155 -10.03 -6.91 -27.41
C ASP A 155 -9.53 -6.52 -28.81
N ALA A 156 -8.21 -6.58 -29.03
CA ALA A 156 -7.56 -6.52 -30.31
C ALA A 156 -7.66 -7.91 -30.94
N LEU A 157 -8.81 -8.14 -31.57
CA LEU A 157 -8.95 -8.89 -32.81
C LEU A 157 -7.59 -9.26 -33.45
N PRO A 158 -7.24 -10.54 -33.62
CA PRO A 158 -6.48 -10.89 -34.80
C PRO A 158 -7.44 -10.77 -35.99
N ALA A 159 -7.26 -9.71 -36.78
CA ALA A 159 -7.66 -9.73 -38.17
C ALA A 159 -6.89 -10.87 -38.86
N ASN A 160 -7.57 -11.96 -39.19
CA ASN A 160 -7.39 -12.74 -40.41
C ASN A 160 -8.47 -13.80 -40.58
#